data_AF-A0A938A1N9-F1
#
_entry.id   AF-A0A938A1N9-F1
#
_cell.length_a   1.000
_cell.length_b   1.000
_cell.length_c   1.000
_cell.angle_alpha   90.00
_cell.angle_beta   90.00
_cell.angle_gamma   90.00
#
_symmetry.space_group_name_H-M   'P 1'
#
loop_
_entity.id
_entity.type
_entity.pdbx_description
1 polymer ?
#
loop_
_entity_poly.entity_id
_entity_poly.type
_entity_poly.pdbx_seq_one_letter_code
_entity_poly.pdbx_strand_id
1 'polypeptide(L)'
;MMAAAKLDEYWSHLRLSQTDLPGRKFLLQAQEAYQRVSVQRPALAEIAHEEGTIASPRLAEALVRYVSQKGAGRVDTFRRAAERACGYLIDAAGEKPLSDYTRSGALSLRDYLVAKELSGSSITRILGSIRAVINFNIGELALRHGNPFV
;
A
#
# COMPACT_ATOMS: atom_id res chain seq x y z
N MET A 1 61.32 -20.37 3.33
CA MET A 1 60.04 -19.69 3.62
C MET A 1 58.88 -20.10 2.70
N MET A 2 59.11 -20.59 1.47
CA MET A 2 58.02 -20.93 0.52
C MET A 2 57.19 -22.20 0.86
N ALA A 3 57.72 -23.13 1.66
CA ALA A 3 57.02 -24.38 1.98
C ALA A 3 55.84 -24.19 2.95
N ALA A 4 55.95 -23.24 3.90
CA ALA A 4 54.88 -22.94 4.85
C ALA A 4 53.69 -22.23 4.17
N ALA A 5 53.96 -21.34 3.21
CA ALA A 5 52.93 -20.63 2.45
C ALA A 5 52.06 -21.59 1.61
N LYS A 6 52.66 -22.60 0.99
CA LYS A 6 51.92 -23.62 0.21
C LYS A 6 51.01 -24.48 1.08
N LEU A 7 51.43 -24.76 2.31
CA LEU A 7 50.58 -25.50 3.25
C LEU A 7 49.42 -24.63 3.73
N ASP A 8 49.67 -23.37 4.07
CA ASP A 8 48.61 -22.44 4.51
C ASP A 8 47.57 -22.21 3.41
N GLU A 9 48.01 -22.08 2.15
CA GLU A 9 47.15 -22.02 0.97
C GLU A 9 46.30 -23.29 0.82
N TYR A 10 46.90 -24.48 0.92
CA TYR A 10 46.18 -25.76 0.88
C TYR A 10 45.12 -25.89 2.00
N TRP A 11 45.46 -25.50 3.23
CA TRP A 11 44.54 -25.54 4.36
C TRP A 11 43.43 -24.50 4.24
N SER A 12 43.71 -23.33 3.67
CA SER A 12 42.70 -22.31 3.38
C SER A 12 41.67 -22.81 2.37
N HIS A 13 42.13 -23.48 1.30
CA HIS A 13 41.26 -24.06 0.28
C HIS A 13 40.38 -25.17 0.87
N LEU A 14 40.95 -26.04 1.72
CA LEU A 14 40.19 -27.10 2.37
C LEU A 14 39.11 -26.54 3.31
N ARG A 15 39.41 -25.48 4.08
CA ARG A 15 38.43 -24.82 4.95
C ARG A 15 37.27 -24.21 4.15
N LEU A 16 37.57 -23.52 3.05
CA LEU A 16 36.53 -22.97 2.17
C LEU A 16 35.64 -24.06 1.54
N SER A 17 36.20 -25.23 1.26
CA SER A 17 35.44 -26.36 0.72
C SER A 17 34.53 -27.04 1.75
N GLN A 18 34.90 -27.00 3.04
CA GLN A 18 34.20 -27.68 4.14
C GLN A 18 33.36 -26.74 5.01
N THR A 19 33.32 -25.44 4.72
CA THR A 19 32.45 -24.51 5.45
C THR A 19 30.98 -24.76 5.10
N ASP A 20 30.34 -25.60 5.90
CA ASP A 20 28.91 -25.54 6.08
C ASP A 20 28.59 -24.22 6.80
N LEU A 21 28.10 -23.22 6.05
CA LEU A 21 27.59 -21.98 6.60
C LEU A 21 26.48 -22.32 7.61
N PRO A 22 26.63 -21.98 8.90
CA PRO A 22 25.59 -22.24 9.88
C PRO A 22 24.32 -21.53 9.44
N GLY A 23 23.29 -22.32 9.16
CA GLY A 23 21.98 -21.83 8.70
C GLY A 23 21.71 -21.89 7.20
N ARG A 24 22.64 -22.37 6.35
CA ARG A 24 22.39 -22.58 4.90
C ARG A 24 21.17 -23.45 4.62
N LYS A 25 20.97 -24.52 5.42
CA LYS A 25 19.79 -25.39 5.33
C LYS A 25 18.48 -24.65 5.60
N PHE A 26 18.49 -23.66 6.51
CA PHE A 26 17.30 -22.86 6.82
C PHE A 26 17.00 -21.86 5.71
N LEU A 27 18.02 -21.31 5.05
CA LEU A 27 17.83 -20.45 3.88
C LEU A 27 17.28 -21.23 2.68
N LEU A 28 17.80 -22.43 2.41
CA LEU A 28 17.27 -23.30 1.37
C LEU A 28 15.83 -23.72 1.69
N GLN A 29 15.54 -24.07 2.93
CA GLN A 29 14.18 -24.42 3.37
C GLN A 29 13.21 -23.22 3.31
N ALA A 30 13.68 -22.02 3.65
CA ALA A 30 12.91 -20.79 3.51
C ALA A 30 12.70 -20.41 2.04
N GLN A 31 13.70 -20.62 1.18
CA GLN A 31 13.60 -20.40 -0.26
C GLN A 31 12.63 -21.38 -0.91
N GLU A 32 12.67 -22.66 -0.54
CA GLU A 32 11.69 -23.65 -0.99
C GLU A 32 10.28 -23.34 -0.48
N ALA A 33 10.14 -22.90 0.78
CA ALA A 33 8.85 -22.46 1.31
C ALA A 33 8.31 -21.23 0.56
N TYR A 34 9.18 -20.26 0.25
CA TYR A 34 8.84 -19.10 -0.59
C TYR A 34 8.43 -19.51 -2.00
N GLN A 35 9.18 -20.43 -2.64
CA GLN A 35 8.86 -20.93 -3.98
C GLN A 35 7.52 -21.68 -4.00
N ARG A 36 7.25 -22.53 -2.99
CA ARG A 36 5.94 -23.19 -2.84
C ARG A 36 4.81 -22.17 -2.68
N VAL A 37 5.01 -21.13 -1.88
CA VAL A 37 4.01 -20.05 -1.72
C VAL A 37 3.82 -19.24 -3.02
N SER A 38 4.87 -19.03 -3.82
CA SER A 38 4.77 -18.31 -5.09
C SER A 38 4.07 -19.08 -6.20
N VAL A 39 4.10 -20.41 -6.19
CA VAL A 39 3.45 -21.25 -7.22
C VAL A 39 1.94 -21.45 -6.94
N GLN A 40 1.50 -21.31 -5.68
CA GLN A 40 0.08 -21.35 -5.30
C GLN A 40 -0.61 -19.98 -5.30
N ARG A 41 0.08 -18.88 -5.62
CA ARG A 41 -0.58 -17.57 -5.75
C ARG A 41 -1.32 -17.57 -7.09
N PRO A 42 -2.68 -17.57 -7.14
CA PRO A 42 -3.37 -17.29 -8.39
C PRO A 42 -2.88 -15.92 -8.86
N ALA A 43 -2.72 -15.76 -10.17
CA ALA A 43 -2.30 -14.53 -10.82
C ALA A 43 -3.14 -13.33 -10.36
N LEU A 44 -2.74 -12.70 -9.25
CA LEU A 44 -3.30 -11.47 -8.73
C LEU A 44 -2.32 -10.38 -9.07
N ALA A 45 -2.61 -9.77 -10.21
CA ALA A 45 -2.08 -8.52 -10.72
C ALA A 45 -0.59 -8.53 -11.00
N GLU A 46 -0.27 -8.71 -12.28
CA GLU A 46 0.75 -7.90 -12.94
C GLU A 46 0.62 -6.46 -12.44
N ILE A 47 1.49 -6.06 -11.51
CA ILE A 47 1.78 -4.66 -11.31
C ILE A 47 2.63 -4.30 -12.52
N ALA A 48 1.94 -3.96 -13.60
CA ALA A 48 2.51 -3.22 -14.71
C ALA A 48 3.12 -1.94 -14.11
N HIS A 49 4.41 -1.99 -13.84
CA HIS A 49 5.22 -0.79 -13.74
C HIS A 49 5.37 -0.26 -15.17
N GLU A 50 4.30 0.35 -15.68
CA GLU A 50 4.38 1.23 -16.83
C GLU A 50 5.00 2.55 -16.34
N GLU A 51 6.28 2.70 -16.61
CA GLU A 51 6.97 3.98 -16.61
C GLU A 51 6.35 4.87 -17.69
N GLY A 52 5.40 5.72 -17.30
CA GLY A 52 4.84 6.75 -18.17
C GLY A 52 3.37 7.00 -17.91
N THR A 53 3.08 8.13 -17.27
CA THR A 53 1.77 8.59 -16.75
C THR A 53 1.47 8.03 -15.36
N ILE A 54 1.58 8.88 -14.33
CA ILE A 54 1.13 8.55 -12.97
C ILE A 54 -0.40 8.44 -13.05
N ALA A 55 -0.89 7.23 -13.29
CA ALA A 55 -2.31 6.95 -13.28
C ALA A 55 -2.87 7.26 -11.87
N SER A 56 -3.96 8.03 -11.83
CA SER A 56 -4.60 8.37 -10.57
C SER A 56 -5.10 7.08 -9.89
N PRO A 57 -4.70 6.78 -8.64
CA PRO A 57 -5.07 5.53 -7.98
C PRO A 57 -6.57 5.48 -7.77
N ARG A 58 -7.10 4.27 -7.61
CA ARG A 58 -8.50 4.09 -7.17
C ARG A 58 -8.67 4.54 -5.72
N LEU A 59 -9.89 4.88 -5.32
CA LEU A 59 -10.16 5.34 -3.96
C LEU A 59 -9.76 4.30 -2.89
N ALA A 60 -10.01 3.02 -3.14
CA ALA A 60 -9.60 1.95 -2.23
C ALA A 60 -8.07 1.86 -2.09
N GLU A 61 -7.33 2.00 -3.18
CA GLU A 61 -5.86 2.01 -3.18
C GLU A 61 -5.31 3.24 -2.45
N ALA A 62 -5.91 4.40 -2.72
CA ALA A 62 -5.59 5.67 -2.07
C ALA A 62 -5.81 5.61 -0.55
N LEU A 63 -6.86 4.93 -0.10
CA LEU A 63 -7.16 4.67 1.31
C LEU A 63 -6.09 3.78 1.94
N VAL A 64 -5.71 2.68 1.29
CA VAL A 64 -4.68 1.77 1.80
C VAL A 64 -3.35 2.50 1.96
N ARG A 65 -2.96 3.32 0.98
CA ARG A 65 -1.76 4.18 1.04
C ARG A 65 -1.86 5.21 2.18
N TYR A 66 -3.01 5.85 2.32
CA TYR A 66 -3.23 6.82 3.40
C TYR A 66 -3.10 6.18 4.78
N VAL A 67 -3.73 5.02 5.00
CA VAL A 67 -3.67 4.32 6.29
C VAL A 67 -2.27 3.78 6.56
N SER A 68 -1.56 3.25 5.56
CA SER A 68 -0.20 2.73 5.75
C SER A 68 0.80 3.83 6.09
N GLN A 69 0.71 5.00 5.43
CA GLN A 69 1.66 6.09 5.67
C GLN A 69 1.26 7.01 6.84
N LYS A 70 -0.02 7.38 6.98
CA LYS A 70 -0.49 8.31 8.04
C LYS A 70 -1.02 7.61 9.29
N GLY A 71 -1.28 6.31 9.22
CA GLY A 71 -1.79 5.50 10.34
C GLY A 71 -0.70 4.95 11.26
N ALA A 72 0.59 5.03 10.89
CA ALA A 72 1.69 4.61 11.75
C ALA A 72 1.63 5.36 13.11
N GLY A 73 1.50 4.61 14.20
CA GLY A 73 1.37 5.18 15.55
C GLY A 73 -0.02 5.72 15.91
N ARG A 74 -1.04 5.51 15.08
CA ARG A 74 -2.43 5.91 15.38
C ARG A 74 -3.27 4.74 15.88
N VAL A 75 -4.30 5.08 16.65
CA VAL A 75 -5.31 4.15 17.16
C VAL A 75 -6.13 3.52 16.04
N ASP A 76 -6.64 2.29 16.24
CA ASP A 76 -7.43 1.56 15.25
C ASP A 76 -8.68 2.33 14.77
N THR A 77 -9.23 3.19 15.63
CA THR A 77 -10.38 4.05 15.30
C THR A 77 -10.09 5.01 14.14
N PHE A 78 -8.83 5.41 13.92
CA PHE A 78 -8.42 6.22 12.78
C PHE A 78 -8.64 5.48 11.45
N ARG A 79 -8.14 4.23 11.36
CA ARG A 79 -8.30 3.37 10.19
C ARG A 79 -9.78 3.14 9.90
N ARG A 80 -10.55 2.71 10.91
CA ARG A 80 -11.99 2.46 10.76
C ARG A 80 -12.76 3.70 10.35
N ALA A 81 -12.35 4.88 10.81
CA ALA A 81 -12.99 6.14 10.42
C ALA A 81 -12.73 6.45 8.93
N ALA A 82 -11.49 6.28 8.46
CA ALA A 82 -11.14 6.48 7.06
C ALA A 82 -11.82 5.47 6.14
N GLU A 83 -11.82 4.18 6.51
CA GLU A 83 -12.51 3.11 5.80
C GLU A 83 -14.02 3.39 5.68
N ARG A 84 -14.68 3.76 6.78
CA ARG A 84 -16.11 4.10 6.76
C ARG A 84 -16.40 5.30 5.88
N ALA A 85 -15.57 6.33 5.96
CA ALA A 85 -15.76 7.55 5.18
C ALA A 85 -15.60 7.28 3.67
N CYS A 86 -14.56 6.55 3.27
CA CYS A 86 -14.37 6.11 1.88
C CYS A 86 -15.49 5.17 1.43
N GLY A 87 -15.95 4.25 2.29
CA GLY A 87 -17.09 3.37 2.00
C GLY A 87 -18.35 4.14 1.62
N TYR A 88 -18.69 5.21 2.36
CA TYR A 88 -19.83 6.05 1.99
C TYR A 88 -19.66 6.76 0.65
N LEU A 89 -18.44 7.14 0.28
CA LEU A 89 -18.17 7.72 -1.02
C LEU A 89 -18.35 6.70 -2.16
N ILE A 90 -17.91 5.46 -1.94
CA ILE A 90 -18.11 4.36 -2.89
C ILE A 90 -19.60 4.07 -3.05
N ASP A 91 -20.35 3.99 -1.96
CA ASP A 91 -21.80 3.77 -2.01
C ASP A 91 -22.53 4.88 -2.79
N ALA A 92 -22.11 6.14 -2.61
CA ALA A 92 -22.80 7.30 -3.17
C ALA A 92 -22.41 7.62 -4.62
N ALA A 93 -21.13 7.45 -4.98
CA ALA A 93 -20.58 7.90 -6.26
C ALA A 93 -19.87 6.80 -7.06
N GLY A 94 -19.74 5.59 -6.51
CA GLY A 94 -19.05 4.45 -7.09
C GLY A 94 -17.53 4.46 -6.86
N GLU A 95 -16.90 3.30 -7.02
CA GLU A 95 -15.44 3.17 -7.01
C GLU A 95 -14.85 3.73 -8.31
N LYS A 96 -14.02 4.77 -8.19
CA LYS A 96 -13.41 5.48 -9.32
C LYS A 96 -11.97 5.91 -9.00
N PRO A 97 -11.15 6.19 -10.03
CA PRO A 97 -9.88 6.91 -9.86
C PRO A 97 -10.06 8.27 -9.17
N LEU A 98 -9.06 8.75 -8.43
CA LEU A 98 -9.16 10.04 -7.73
C LEU A 98 -9.40 11.23 -8.68
N SER A 99 -8.93 11.13 -9.92
CA SER A 99 -9.11 12.14 -10.97
C SER A 99 -10.55 12.28 -11.45
N ASP A 100 -11.35 11.22 -11.31
CA ASP A 100 -12.67 11.11 -11.91
C ASP A 100 -13.77 11.55 -10.93
N TYR A 101 -13.41 11.76 -9.66
CA TYR A 101 -14.29 12.44 -8.74
C TYR A 101 -14.39 13.92 -9.13
N THR A 102 -15.61 14.35 -9.33
CA THR A 102 -15.95 15.74 -9.64
C THR A 102 -16.80 16.31 -8.51
N ARG A 103 -17.10 17.61 -8.61
CA ARG A 103 -17.97 18.28 -7.63
C ARG A 103 -19.35 17.64 -7.53
N SER A 104 -19.87 17.04 -8.59
CA SER A 104 -21.14 16.31 -8.54
C SER A 104 -21.05 15.10 -7.62
N GLY A 105 -19.94 14.34 -7.63
CA GLY A 105 -19.72 13.23 -6.72
C GLY A 105 -19.69 13.67 -5.25
N ALA A 106 -19.11 14.84 -4.96
CA ALA A 106 -19.13 15.43 -3.62
C ALA A 106 -20.55 15.81 -3.17
N LEU A 107 -21.38 16.32 -4.08
CA LEU A 107 -22.79 16.61 -3.80
C LEU A 107 -23.59 15.33 -3.58
N SER A 108 -23.43 14.32 -4.43
CA SER A 108 -24.09 13.02 -4.27
C SER A 108 -23.75 12.37 -2.93
N LEU A 109 -22.49 12.45 -2.48
CA LEU A 109 -22.11 11.98 -1.14
C LEU A 109 -22.84 12.76 -0.04
N ARG A 110 -22.92 14.09 -0.14
CA ARG A 110 -23.63 14.91 0.85
C ARG A 110 -25.10 14.50 0.92
N ASP A 111 -25.76 14.39 -0.22
CA ASP A 111 -27.18 14.05 -0.30
C ASP A 111 -27.43 12.63 0.23
N TYR A 112 -26.53 11.68 -0.09
CA TYR A 112 -26.56 10.32 0.46
C TYR A 112 -26.44 10.30 2.00
N LEU A 113 -25.54 11.09 2.58
CA LEU A 113 -25.38 11.15 4.04
C LEU A 113 -26.57 11.83 4.74
N VAL A 114 -27.19 12.82 4.08
CA VAL A 114 -28.43 13.46 4.58
C VAL A 114 -29.60 12.48 4.52
N ALA A 115 -29.73 11.73 3.42
CA ALA A 115 -30.76 10.69 3.27
C ALA A 115 -30.61 9.55 4.29
N LYS A 116 -29.38 9.31 4.78
CA LYS A 116 -29.09 8.39 5.89
C LYS A 116 -29.29 9.01 7.28
N GLU A 117 -29.85 10.21 7.37
CA GLU A 117 -30.18 10.92 8.62
C GLU A 117 -28.98 11.13 9.55
N LEU A 118 -27.76 11.25 9.00
CA LEU A 118 -26.59 11.58 9.82
C LEU A 118 -26.64 13.04 10.28
N SER A 119 -26.23 13.27 11.53
CA SER A 119 -26.07 14.64 12.06
C SER A 119 -25.06 15.44 11.24
N GLY A 120 -25.26 16.76 11.13
CA GLY A 120 -24.34 17.65 10.40
C GLY A 120 -22.89 17.57 10.90
N SER A 121 -22.70 17.36 12.21
CA SER A 121 -21.38 17.13 12.82
C SER A 121 -20.73 15.85 12.30
N SER A 122 -21.49 14.76 12.16
CA SER A 122 -21.01 13.50 11.58
C SER A 122 -20.66 13.64 10.10
N ILE A 123 -21.51 14.32 9.33
CA ILE A 123 -21.27 14.61 7.90
C ILE A 123 -19.96 15.39 7.74
N THR A 124 -19.75 16.41 8.55
CA THR A 124 -18.53 17.23 8.53
C THR A 124 -17.28 16.40 8.80
N ARG A 125 -17.34 15.48 9.77
CA ARG A 125 -16.23 14.56 10.08
C ARG A 125 -15.93 13.61 8.93
N ILE A 126 -16.96 13.06 8.29
CA ILE A 126 -16.81 12.16 7.13
C ILE A 126 -16.17 12.89 5.96
N LEU A 127 -16.68 14.08 5.60
CA LEU A 127 -16.11 14.91 4.54
C LEU A 127 -14.67 15.34 4.86
N GLY A 128 -14.37 15.64 6.12
CA GLY A 128 -13.01 15.92 6.58
C GLY A 128 -12.06 14.74 6.37
N SER A 129 -12.51 13.52 6.68
CA SER A 129 -11.72 12.30 6.47
C SER A 129 -11.45 12.04 4.98
N ILE A 130 -12.46 12.19 4.12
CA ILE A 130 -12.31 12.02 2.68
C ILE A 130 -11.36 13.06 2.11
N ARG A 131 -11.50 14.33 2.51
CA ARG A 131 -10.56 15.40 2.14
C ARG A 131 -9.13 15.06 2.50
N ALA A 132 -8.90 14.53 3.70
CA ALA A 132 -7.56 14.16 4.16
C ALA A 132 -6.94 13.04 3.30
N VAL A 133 -7.72 12.00 2.96
CA VAL A 133 -7.27 10.89 2.10
C VAL A 133 -6.91 11.40 0.70
N ILE A 134 -7.78 12.20 0.10
CA ILE A 134 -7.59 12.69 -1.28
C ILE A 134 -6.42 13.69 -1.33
N ASN A 135 -6.36 14.67 -0.43
CA ASN A 135 -5.27 15.64 -0.40
C ASN A 135 -3.91 14.98 -0.17
N PHE A 136 -3.86 13.96 0.67
CA PHE A 136 -2.64 13.20 0.88
C PHE A 136 -2.15 12.55 -0.42
N ASN A 137 -3.03 11.87 -1.16
CA ASN A 137 -2.66 11.21 -2.41
C ASN A 137 -2.34 12.22 -3.54
N ILE A 138 -3.03 13.37 -3.59
CA ILE A 138 -2.70 14.45 -4.53
C ILE A 138 -1.28 14.96 -4.29
N GLY A 139 -0.90 15.19 -3.03
CA GLY A 139 0.45 15.65 -2.67
C GLY A 139 1.52 14.59 -2.91
N GLU A 140 1.25 13.35 -2.54
CA GLU A 140 2.19 12.22 -2.65
C GLU A 140 2.48 11.86 -4.11
N LEU A 141 1.45 11.86 -4.97
CA LEU A 141 1.55 11.44 -6.37
C LEU A 141 1.68 12.61 -7.34
N ALA A 142 1.82 13.84 -6.83
CA ALA A 142 1.86 15.07 -7.62
C ALA A 142 0.73 15.17 -8.66
N LEU A 143 -0.48 14.75 -8.28
CA LEU A 143 -1.64 14.78 -9.17
C LEU A 143 -1.98 16.24 -9.53
N ARG A 144 -2.12 16.52 -10.83
CA ARG A 144 -2.36 17.89 -11.33
C ARG A 144 -3.81 18.37 -11.20
N HIS A 145 -4.68 17.62 -10.52
CA HIS A 145 -6.08 17.99 -10.33
C HIS A 145 -6.33 18.46 -8.89
N GLY A 146 -7.29 19.37 -8.74
CA GLY A 146 -7.75 19.81 -7.42
C GLY A 146 -8.60 18.74 -6.72
N ASN A 147 -8.79 18.91 -5.40
CA ASN A 147 -9.72 18.10 -4.64
C ASN A 147 -11.16 18.64 -4.79
N PRO A 148 -12.12 17.86 -5.31
CA PRO A 148 -13.50 18.31 -5.52
C PRO A 148 -14.34 18.39 -4.23
N PHE A 149 -13.82 17.90 -3.10
CA PHE A 149 -14.49 17.86 -1.80
C PHE A 149 -14.11 19.03 -0.87
N VAL A 150 -13.38 20.03 -1.38
CA VAL A 150 -12.94 21.22 -0.63
C VAL A 150 -14.11 22.06 -0.15
#